data_AF-A0A496YWA8-F1
#
_entry.id   AF-A0A496YWA8-F1
#
_cell.length_a   1.000
_cell.length_b   1.000
_cell.length_c   1.000
_cell.angle_alpha   90.00
_cell.angle_beta   90.00
_cell.angle_gamma   90.00
#
_symmetry.space_group_name_H-M   'P 1'
#
loop_
_entity.id
_entity.type
_entity.pdbx_description
1 polymer ?
#
loop_
_entity_poly.entity_id
_entity_poly.type
_entity_poly.pdbx_seq_one_letter_code
_entity_poly.pdbx_strand_id
1 'polypeptide(L)' 'MARGGNARDKTKGPEAKRALVARSAALGAIYNVKINLQSIQDEEFVKSLMEHAQRIEKEVGLREEKVLAKVGF' A
#
# COMPACT_ATOMS: atom_id res chain seq x y z
N MET A 1 20.46 -37.35 10.06
CA MET A 1 19.98 -37.20 8.66
C MET A 1 19.20 -35.90 8.55
N ALA A 2 19.40 -35.17 7.45
CA ALA A 2 19.05 -33.78 7.29
C ALA A 2 17.59 -33.55 6.80
N ARG A 3 17.01 -32.45 7.32
CA ARG A 3 16.08 -31.52 6.66
C ARG A 3 14.79 -32.09 6.06
N GLY A 4 13.75 -32.19 6.89
CA GLY A 4 12.34 -32.24 6.47
C GLY A 4 11.54 -31.08 7.06
N GLY A 5 12.08 -29.86 7.02
CA GLY A 5 11.51 -28.69 7.69
C GLY A 5 11.01 -27.64 6.72
N ASN A 6 9.69 -27.47 6.73
CA ASN A 6 8.90 -26.36 6.20
C ASN A 6 8.66 -26.33 4.68
N ALA A 7 7.56 -26.98 4.28
CA ALA A 7 6.85 -26.58 3.07
C ALA A 7 6.52 -25.09 3.21
N ARG A 8 7.22 -24.24 2.45
CA ARG A 8 6.73 -22.91 2.13
C ARG A 8 5.33 -23.10 1.57
N ASP A 9 4.33 -22.83 2.39
CA ASP A 9 2.94 -22.99 2.06
C ASP A 9 2.66 -22.15 0.81
N LYS A 10 2.57 -22.85 -0.34
CA LYS A 10 2.44 -22.26 -1.67
C LYS A 10 1.15 -21.44 -1.79
N THR A 11 0.22 -21.60 -0.85
CA THR A 11 -1.01 -20.83 -0.81
C THR A 11 -0.78 -19.38 -0.42
N LYS A 12 0.25 -19.04 0.39
CA LYS A 12 0.53 -17.68 0.94
C LYS A 12 1.11 -16.67 -0.05
N GLY A 13 1.74 -17.16 -1.13
CA GLY A 13 2.34 -16.32 -2.17
C GLY A 13 1.30 -15.45 -2.92
N PRO A 14 0.17 -16.03 -3.35
CA PRO A 14 -0.96 -15.29 -3.92
C PRO A 14 -1.51 -14.15 -3.06
N GLU A 15 -1.73 -14.31 -1.75
CA GLU A 15 -2.28 -13.24 -0.89
C GLU A 15 -1.27 -12.12 -0.68
N ALA A 16 0.01 -12.45 -0.44
CA ALA A 16 1.08 -11.45 -0.36
C ALA A 16 1.18 -10.64 -1.66
N LYS A 17 1.11 -11.31 -2.82
CA LYS A 17 1.09 -10.65 -4.12
C LYS A 17 -0.12 -9.73 -4.29
N ARG A 18 -1.31 -10.16 -3.87
CA ARG A 18 -2.53 -9.32 -3.90
C ARG A 18 -2.39 -8.07 -3.02
N ALA A 19 -1.80 -8.20 -1.83
CA ALA A 19 -1.54 -7.06 -0.94
C ALA A 19 -0.60 -6.02 -1.58
N LEU A 20 0.48 -6.48 -2.20
CA LEU A 20 1.43 -5.61 -2.91
C LEU A 20 0.82 -4.93 -4.14
N VAL A 21 -0.05 -5.64 -4.88
CA VAL A 21 -0.81 -5.07 -6.01
C VAL A 21 -1.80 -4.01 -5.51
N ALA A 22 -2.54 -4.30 -4.44
CA ALA A 22 -3.47 -3.35 -3.85
C ALA A 22 -2.75 -2.08 -3.35
N ARG A 23 -1.59 -2.23 -2.69
CA ARG A 23 -0.72 -1.12 -2.31
C ARG A 23 -0.31 -0.28 -3.51
N SER A 24 0.17 -0.92 -4.58
CA SER A 24 0.61 -0.24 -5.79
C SER A 24 -0.53 0.54 -6.46
N ALA A 25 -1.73 -0.06 -6.56
CA ALA A 25 -2.90 0.60 -7.12
C ALA A 25 -3.33 1.81 -6.28
N ALA A 26 -3.35 1.68 -4.95
CA ALA A 26 -3.70 2.77 -4.06
C ALA A 26 -2.68 3.93 -4.15
N LEU A 27 -1.38 3.64 -4.18
CA LEU A 27 -0.34 4.66 -4.37
C LEU A 27 -0.46 5.34 -5.74
N GLY A 28 -0.73 4.58 -6.81
CA GLY A 28 -0.96 5.15 -8.14
C GLY A 28 -2.13 6.14 -8.16
N ALA A 29 -3.25 5.78 -7.53
CA ALA A 29 -4.39 6.68 -7.39
C ALA A 29 -4.05 7.95 -6.60
N ILE A 30 -3.32 7.81 -5.48
CA ILE A 30 -2.87 8.94 -4.65
C ILE A 30 -1.94 9.87 -5.45
N TYR A 31 -1.01 9.33 -6.22
CA TYR A 31 -0.11 10.16 -7.05
C TYR A 31 -0.87 10.90 -8.15
N ASN A 32 -1.87 10.28 -8.79
CA ASN A 32 -2.73 10.99 -9.74
C ASN A 32 -3.43 12.20 -9.10
N VAL A 33 -3.91 12.04 -7.86
CA VAL A 33 -4.51 13.16 -7.11
C VAL A 33 -3.46 14.23 -6.81
N LYS A 34 -2.29 13.86 -6.28
CA LYS A 34 -1.23 14.82 -5.95
C LYS A 34 -0.73 15.61 -7.17
N ILE A 35 -0.62 14.95 -8.32
CA ILE A 35 -0.23 15.60 -9.58
C ILE A 35 -1.30 16.60 -10.01
N ASN A 36 -2.59 16.21 -9.96
CA ASN A 36 -3.68 17.14 -10.28
C ASN A 36 -3.75 18.32 -9.30
N LEU A 37 -3.39 18.14 -8.03
CA LEU A 37 -3.35 19.23 -7.06
C LEU A 37 -2.30 20.31 -7.40
N GLN A 38 -1.22 19.97 -8.10
CA GLN A 38 -0.16 20.94 -8.44
C GLN A 38 -0.62 22.04 -9.40
N SER A 39 -1.73 21.85 -10.12
CA SER A 39 -2.27 22.83 -11.06
C SER A 39 -3.41 23.68 -10.48
N ILE A 40 -3.82 23.44 -9.22
CA ILE A 40 -4.92 24.14 -8.57
C ILE A 40 -4.38 25.34 -7.79
N GLN A 41 -5.03 26.50 -7.94
CA GLN A 41 -4.61 27.77 -7.31
C GLN A 41 -5.15 27.97 -5.88
N ASP A 42 -6.21 27.25 -5.52
CA ASP A 42 -6.80 27.31 -4.17
C ASP A 42 -5.87 26.62 -3.15
N GLU A 43 -5.08 27.42 -2.45
CA GLU A 43 -4.06 26.93 -1.52
C GLU A 43 -4.63 26.18 -0.32
N GLU A 44 -5.78 26.62 0.22
CA GLU A 44 -6.42 25.94 1.36
C GLU A 44 -6.94 24.56 0.94
N PHE A 45 -7.56 24.48 -0.24
CA PHE A 45 -7.99 23.22 -0.83
C PHE A 45 -6.81 22.28 -1.07
N VAL A 46 -5.75 22.78 -1.72
CA VAL A 46 -4.55 21.98 -2.01
C VAL A 46 -3.92 21.46 -0.71
N LYS A 47 -3.76 22.31 0.30
CA LYS A 47 -3.20 21.93 1.59
C LYS A 47 -4.05 20.83 2.27
N SER A 48 -5.36 21.07 2.39
CA SER A 48 -6.28 20.12 3.02
C SER A 48 -6.28 18.76 2.31
N LEU A 49 -6.32 18.75 0.97
CA LEU A 49 -6.33 17.49 0.23
C LEU A 49 -4.97 16.79 0.22
N MET A 50 -3.86 17.54 0.25
CA MET A 50 -2.52 16.99 0.38
C MET A 50 -2.33 16.30 1.73
N GLU A 51 -2.80 16.90 2.83
CA GLU A 51 -2.78 16.30 4.16
C GLU A 51 -3.60 15.00 4.22
N HIS A 52 -4.79 14.98 3.60
CA HIS A 52 -5.59 13.77 3.45
C HIS A 52 -4.87 12.70 2.63
N ALA A 53 -4.28 13.06 1.48
CA ALA A 53 -3.55 12.14 0.63
C ALA A 53 -2.35 11.51 1.37
N GLN A 54 -1.59 12.30 2.15
CA GLN A 54 -0.49 11.82 2.98
C GLN A 54 -0.95 10.85 4.09
N ARG A 55 -2.10 11.15 4.73
CA ARG A 55 -2.68 10.23 5.73
C ARG A 55 -3.05 8.88 5.12
N ILE A 56 -3.71 8.89 3.97
CA ILE A 56 -4.12 7.67 3.27
C ILE A 56 -2.88 6.89 2.80
N GLU A 57 -1.87 7.56 2.27
CA GLU A 57 -0.61 6.94 1.85
C GLU A 57 0.07 6.18 3.00
N LYS A 58 0.16 6.80 4.18
CA LYS A 58 0.68 6.14 5.39
C LYS A 58 -0.17 4.95 5.78
N GLU A 59 -1.49 5.09 5.74
CA GLU A 59 -2.42 4.02 6.09
C GLU A 59 -2.34 2.83 5.13
N VAL A 60 -2.16 3.06 3.83
CA VAL A 60 -1.98 2.01 2.83
C VAL A 60 -0.75 1.16 3.15
N GLY A 61 0.37 1.79 3.52
CA GLY A 61 1.58 1.07 3.95
C GLY A 61 1.34 0.23 5.20
N LEU A 62 0.75 0.84 6.25
CA LEU A 62 0.43 0.13 7.49
C LEU A 62 -0.54 -1.05 7.28
N ARG A 63 -1.50 -0.93 6.37
CA ARG A 63 -2.44 -2.00 6.04
C ARG A 63 -1.75 -3.12 5.28
N GLU A 64 -0.87 -2.80 4.35
CA GLU A 64 -0.07 -3.79 3.61
C GLU A 64 0.86 -4.57 4.55
N GLU A 65 1.63 -3.90 5.41
CA GLU A 65 2.45 -4.54 6.44
C GLU A 65 1.65 -5.50 7.33
N LYS A 66 0.46 -5.06 7.79
CA LYS A 66 -0.44 -5.91 8.59
C LYS A 66 -0.92 -7.14 7.83
N VAL A 67 -1.15 -7.04 6.52
CA VAL A 67 -1.57 -8.18 5.70
C VAL A 67 -0.39 -9.13 5.48
N LEU A 68 0.79 -8.61 5.14
CA LEU A 68 2.00 -9.42 4.96
C LEU A 68 2.38 -10.19 6.22
N ALA A 69 2.36 -9.53 7.38
CA ALA A 69 2.63 -10.17 8.66
C ALA A 69 1.66 -11.33 8.96
N LYS A 70 0.36 -11.18 8.63
CA LYS A 70 -0.65 -12.24 8.80
C LYS A 70 -0.42 -13.44 7.90
N VAL A 71 0.08 -13.22 6.68
CA VAL A 71 0.38 -14.29 5.73
C VAL A 71 1.80 -14.83 5.89
N GLY A 72 2.57 -14.37 6.88
CA GLY A 72 3.92 -14.86 7.18
C GLY A 72 4.96 -14.46 6.13
N PHE A 73 4.81 -13.26 5.57
CA PHE A 73 5.81 -12.57 4.75
C PHE A 73 6.59 -11.55 5.57
#